data_AF-A0A430VME7-F1
#
_entry.id   AF-A0A430VME7-F1
#
_cell.length_a   1.000
_cell.length_b   1.000
_cell.length_c   1.000
_cell.angle_alpha   90.00
_cell.angle_beta   90.00
_cell.angle_gamma   90.00
#
_symmetry.space_group_name_H-M   'P 1'
#
loop_
_entity.id
_entity.type
_entity.pdbx_description
1 polymer ?
#
loop_
_entity_poly.entity_id
_entity_poly.type
_entity_poly.pdbx_seq_one_letter_code
_entity_poly.pdbx_strand_id
1 'polypeptide(L)' 'MKEALKEVQEVKVGGRTRRVYVKPFAWNLHAPTHMEWAPDGRLLVVERTTGKVKDITKGGDMEVARPFAWGLEGLGFSE' A
#
# COMPACT_ATOMS: atom_id res chain seq x y z
N MET A 1 20.18 3.00 7.37
CA MET A 1 18.79 3.46 7.55
C MET A 1 18.66 4.81 6.85
N LYS A 2 18.17 4.85 5.61
CA LYS A 2 17.74 6.13 5.02
C LYS A 2 16.45 6.49 5.74
N GLU A 3 16.44 7.62 6.44
CA GLU A 3 15.25 8.23 7.01
C GLU A 3 14.06 8.04 6.05
N ALA A 4 13.05 7.27 6.47
CA ALA A 4 11.77 7.31 5.78
C ALA A 4 11.32 8.77 5.85
N LEU A 5 11.32 9.45 4.69
CA LEU A 5 11.02 10.86 4.52
C LEU A 5 9.79 11.21 5.36
N LYS A 6 9.97 12.03 6.40
CA LYS A 6 8.85 12.68 7.10
C LYS A 6 8.22 13.64 6.12
N GLU A 7 7.25 13.16 5.36
CA GLU A 7 6.46 14.03 4.51
C GLU A 7 5.49 14.79 5.42
N VAL A 8 5.56 16.12 5.35
CA VAL A 8 4.58 16.97 6.03
C VAL A 8 3.47 17.24 5.04
N GLN A 9 2.34 16.58 5.22
CA GLN A 9 1.15 16.85 4.40
C GLN A 9 0.26 17.88 5.08
N GLU A 10 -0.31 18.76 4.27
CA GLU A 10 -1.41 19.61 4.69
C GLU A 10 -2.73 18.86 4.53
N VAL A 11 -3.42 18.63 5.63
CA VAL A 11 -4.73 17.98 5.65
C VAL A 11 -5.78 18.94 6.20
N LYS A 12 -6.96 18.95 5.58
CA LYS A 12 -8.12 19.68 6.11
C LYS A 12 -8.87 18.77 7.08
N VAL A 13 -8.92 19.17 8.34
CA VAL A 13 -9.67 18.47 9.40
C VAL A 13 -10.67 19.45 10.00
N GLY A 14 -11.97 19.21 9.80
CA GLY A 14 -13.03 20.07 10.33
C GLY A 14 -12.94 21.53 9.87
N GLY A 15 -12.58 21.76 8.60
CA GLY A 15 -12.46 23.11 8.02
C GLY A 15 -11.15 23.85 8.32
N ARG A 16 -10.22 23.27 9.11
CA ARG A 16 -8.91 23.84 9.38
C ARG A 16 -7.80 23.06 8.68
N THR A 17 -6.86 23.76 8.07
CA THR A 17 -5.63 23.15 7.54
C THR A 17 -4.69 22.82 8.71
N ARG A 18 -4.20 21.58 8.74
CA ARG A 18 -3.20 21.11 9.70
C ARG A 18 -2.03 20.48 8.94
N ARG A 19 -0.82 20.76 9.42
CA ARG A 19 0.39 20.03 8.99
C ARG A 19 0.46 18.75 9.81
N VAL A 20 0.42 17.60 9.13
CA VAL A 20 0.57 16.28 9.75
C VAL A 20 1.83 15.61 9.25
N TYR A 21 2.51 14.92 10.15
CA TYR A 21 3.62 14.05 9.81
C TYR A 21 3.04 12.71 9.38
N VAL A 22 3.19 12.37 8.11
CA VAL A 22 2.83 11.05 7.59
C VAL A 22 4.08 10.20 7.43
N LYS A 23 3.95 8.92 7.76
CA LYS A 23 4.94 7.89 7.46
C LYS A 23 4.27 6.88 6.55
N PRO A 24 4.93 6.44 5.46
CA PRO A 24 4.43 5.33 4.67
C PRO A 24 4.17 4.12 5.58
N PHE A 25 2.96 3.58 5.51
CA PHE A 25 2.60 2.40 6.28
C PHE A 25 3.25 1.15 5.68
N ALA A 26 3.13 0.98 4.36
CA ALA A 26 3.83 -0.03 3.55
C ALA A 26 4.48 0.65 2.34
N TRP A 27 5.64 0.19 1.91
CA TRP A 27 6.40 0.77 0.80
C TRP A 27 7.03 -0.31 -0.09
N ASN A 28 7.59 0.09 -1.24
CA ASN A 28 8.11 -0.80 -2.29
C ASN A 28 7.05 -1.76 -2.87
N LEU A 29 5.81 -1.28 -3.04
CA LEU A 29 4.78 -1.98 -3.82
C LEU A 29 4.95 -1.66 -5.31
N HIS A 30 4.74 -2.66 -6.16
CA HIS A 30 4.88 -2.56 -7.62
C HIS A 30 3.53 -2.24 -8.28
N ALA A 31 3.34 -0.97 -8.65
CA ALA A 31 2.11 -0.46 -9.25
C ALA A 31 0.82 -0.93 -8.52
N PRO A 32 0.67 -0.62 -7.22
CA PRO A 32 -0.52 -1.00 -6.46
C PRO A 32 -1.76 -0.28 -7.00
N THR A 33 -2.86 -1.00 -7.24
CA THR A 33 -4.08 -0.43 -7.84
C THR A 33 -5.30 -0.46 -6.92
N HIS A 34 -5.43 -1.48 -6.10
CA HIS A 34 -6.57 -1.65 -5.20
C HIS A 34 -6.15 -2.18 -3.85
N MET A 35 -6.89 -1.81 -2.81
CA MET A 35 -6.63 -2.19 -1.42
C MET A 35 -7.94 -2.42 -0.68
N GLU A 36 -8.05 -3.51 0.06
CA GLU A 36 -9.27 -3.86 0.80
C GLU A 36 -8.95 -4.61 2.10
N TRP A 37 -9.75 -4.37 3.15
CA TRP A 37 -9.73 -5.20 4.35
C TRP A 37 -10.52 -6.48 4.11
N ALA A 38 -9.87 -7.63 4.23
CA ALA A 38 -10.56 -8.91 4.19
C ALA A 38 -11.31 -9.18 5.52
N PRO A 39 -12.40 -9.97 5.49
CA PRO A 39 -13.17 -10.29 6.71
C PRO A 39 -12.37 -10.97 7.82
N ASP A 40 -11.23 -11.57 7.50
CA ASP A 40 -10.31 -12.19 8.47
C ASP A 40 -9.32 -11.20 9.10
N GLY A 41 -9.46 -9.91 8.82
CA GLY A 41 -8.65 -8.84 9.40
C GLY A 41 -7.35 -8.54 8.65
N ARG A 42 -7.14 -9.12 7.46
CA ARG A 42 -5.97 -8.79 6.64
C ARG A 42 -6.22 -7.58 5.75
N LEU A 43 -5.22 -6.71 5.62
CA LEU A 43 -5.22 -5.64 4.62
C LEU A 43 -4.47 -6.11 3.38
N LEU A 44 -5.17 -6.30 2.27
CA LEU A 44 -4.61 -6.84 1.03
C LEU A 44 -4.48 -5.74 -0.02
N VAL A 45 -3.39 -5.77 -0.80
CA VAL A 45 -3.15 -4.87 -1.94
C VAL A 45 -2.88 -5.68 -3.19
N VAL A 46 -3.48 -5.27 -4.32
CA VAL A 46 -3.20 -5.82 -5.66
C VAL A 46 -2.06 -5.05 -6.31
N GLU A 47 -1.01 -5.75 -6.75
CA GLU A 47 0.08 -5.24 -7.57
C GLU A 47 -0.17 -5.59 -9.05
N ARG A 48 -0.53 -4.59 -9.85
CA ARG A 48 -0.99 -4.81 -11.24
C ARG A 48 0.10 -5.40 -12.13
N THR A 49 1.32 -4.89 -12.05
CA THR A 49 2.39 -5.24 -13.00
C THR A 49 3.09 -6.56 -12.66
N THR A 50 2.98 -7.02 -11.42
CA THR A 50 3.61 -8.26 -10.94
C THR A 50 2.64 -9.42 -10.81
N GLY A 51 1.32 -9.18 -11.00
CA GLY A 51 0.29 -10.20 -10.86
C GLY A 51 0.19 -10.76 -9.43
N LYS A 52 0.52 -9.95 -8.41
CA LYS A 52 0.57 -10.37 -7.00
C LYS A 52 -0.51 -9.70 -6.17
N VAL A 53 -0.96 -10.40 -5.13
CA VAL A 53 -1.65 -9.82 -3.98
C VAL A 53 -0.71 -9.85 -2.80
N LYS A 54 -0.50 -8.72 -2.14
CA LYS A 54 0.37 -8.57 -0.97
C LYS A 54 -0.49 -8.39 0.28
N ASP A 55 -0.16 -9.12 1.34
CA ASP A 55 -0.67 -8.85 2.69
C ASP A 55 0.19 -7.75 3.32
N ILE A 56 -0.39 -6.58 3.51
CA ILE A 56 0.28 -5.39 4.04
C ILE A 56 -0.10 -5.13 5.50
N THR A 57 -0.79 -6.05 6.19
CA THR A 57 -1.38 -5.84 7.53
C THR A 57 -0.38 -5.33 8.57
N LYS A 58 0.90 -5.73 8.45
CA LYS A 58 1.96 -5.31 9.39
C LYS A 58 2.74 -4.07 8.93
N GLY A 59 2.43 -3.53 7.75
CA GLY A 59 3.21 -2.48 7.11
C GLY A 59 4.64 -2.91 6.78
N GLY A 60 5.50 -1.95 6.47
CA GLY A 60 6.92 -2.16 6.21
C GLY A 60 7.29 -2.29 4.73
N ASP A 61 8.45 -2.90 4.48
CA ASP A 61 9.01 -3.08 3.14
C ASP A 61 8.37 -4.28 2.43
N MET A 62 7.63 -4.03 1.36
CA MET A 62 6.90 -5.05 0.60
C MET A 62 7.73 -5.74 -0.47
N GLU A 63 8.97 -5.28 -0.73
CA GLU A 63 9.89 -5.94 -1.66
C GLU A 63 10.22 -7.36 -1.16
N VAL A 64 10.43 -7.50 0.16
CA VAL A 64 10.78 -8.77 0.82
C VAL A 64 9.55 -9.55 1.30
N ALA A 65 8.36 -8.95 1.27
CA ALA A 65 7.14 -9.60 1.72
C ALA A 65 6.73 -10.71 0.73
N ARG A 66 6.47 -11.92 1.26
CA ARG A 66 5.92 -13.01 0.46
C ARG A 66 4.52 -12.62 -0.04
N PRO A 67 4.20 -12.84 -1.33
CA PRO A 67 2.86 -12.60 -1.82
C PRO A 67 1.85 -13.51 -1.11
N PHE A 68 0.66 -12.98 -0.84
CA PHE A 68 -0.48 -13.77 -0.40
C PHE A 68 -1.04 -14.61 -1.55
N ALA A 69 -1.11 -14.05 -2.76
CA ALA A 69 -1.48 -14.74 -3.99
C ALA A 69 -0.64 -14.22 -5.17
N TRP A 70 -0.51 -15.00 -6.22
CA TRP A 70 0.29 -14.68 -7.42
C TRP A 70 -0.27 -15.37 -8.66
N GLY A 71 0.24 -15.03 -9.86
CA GLY A 71 -0.25 -15.59 -11.12
C GLY A 71 -1.41 -14.80 -11.75
N LEU A 72 -1.55 -13.51 -11.39
CA LEU A 72 -2.67 -12.66 -11.82
C LEU A 72 -2.32 -11.75 -13.01
N GLU A 73 -1.19 -11.99 -13.69
CA GLU A 73 -0.64 -11.15 -14.76
C GLU A 73 -1.57 -11.05 -16.01
N GLY A 74 -2.61 -11.89 -16.08
CA GLY A 74 -3.58 -11.93 -17.19
C GLY A 74 -5.01 -11.47 -16.85
N LEU A 75 -5.28 -10.97 -15.64
CA LEU A 75 -6.66 -10.64 -15.22
C LEU A 75 -7.22 -9.31 -15.76
N GLY A 76 -6.52 -8.66 -16.70
CA GLY A 76 -7.13 -7.57 -17.47
C GLY A 76 -7.54 -6.35 -16.64
N PHE A 77 -6.74 -5.95 -15.64
CA PHE A 77 -6.83 -4.59 -15.09
C PHE A 77 -6.31 -3.58 -16.14
N SER A 78 -7.02 -3.42 -17.25
CA SER A 78 -6.78 -2.41 -18.28
C SER A 78 -7.58 -1.14 -17.96
N GLU A 79 -7.05 0.00 -18.43
CA GLU A 79 -7.59 1.36 -18.30
C GLU A 79 -9.03 1.52 -18.80
#